data_AF-A0A091NHC4-F1
#
_entry.id   AF-A0A091NHC4-F1
#
_cell.length_a   1.000
_cell.length_b   1.000
_cell.length_c   1.000
_cell.angle_alpha   90.00
_cell.angle_beta   90.00
_cell.angle_gamma   90.00
#
_symmetry.space_group_name_H-M   'P 1'
#
loop_
_entity.id
_entity.type
_entity.pdbx_description
1 polymer ?
#
loop_
_entity_poly.entity_id
_entity_poly.type
_entity_poly.pdbx_seq_one_letter_code
_entity_poly.pdbx_strand_id
1 'polypeptide(L)'
;RAKYAVNAIKKKVNDKNPHVALYALEVMESVVKNCGQTVHDEVANKQTMEELKEILKRQVETSVRSKILYLIQAWAHAFRNEPKYKVVQDTYQIMKVEGHVFPEFKESDAMFAAERAPDWVDAEECHRCRVQFGVVTRKHHCRACGQIFCGKCSSKYSTIPKFGIEKEVRVCEPCYEHLNKKVEGKAAATSELPPEYLTSPLSQQSQLPPKRDETALQEEEELQLAIALSQSEAEEKERMRQKTSYSMYPKAEPTPVTSSAPPVSTLYSPPVNSSAPLAEDIDPELARYLNRNYWEKKQEEVRKSPTPSAPLSLTEPAAQPGEAHPAPLGVVEVRGGLGCAALSFQQQYQNGESEENHEQFLKALQNAVTTFVNRMKSNHIRGRSITNDSAVLSLFQSINNMHPQLLELLNQL
;
A
#
# COMPACT_ATOMS: atom_id res chain seq x y z
N ARG A 1 7.34 9.35 -30.48
CA ARG A 1 8.39 9.80 -29.54
C ARG A 1 8.79 8.69 -28.56
N ALA A 2 7.85 8.07 -27.81
CA ALA A 2 8.11 6.93 -26.91
C ALA A 2 9.03 5.84 -27.49
N LYS A 3 8.71 5.31 -28.69
CA LYS A 3 9.56 4.36 -29.45
C LYS A 3 11.05 4.69 -29.49
N TYR A 4 11.39 5.94 -29.76
CA TYR A 4 12.80 6.38 -29.84
C TYR A 4 13.48 6.32 -28.47
N ALA A 5 12.79 6.81 -27.43
CA ALA A 5 13.30 6.78 -26.05
C ALA A 5 13.48 5.35 -25.55
N VAL A 6 12.48 4.48 -25.71
CA VAL A 6 12.57 3.06 -25.30
C VAL A 6 13.69 2.34 -26.05
N ASN A 7 13.85 2.57 -27.36
CA ASN A 7 14.95 1.99 -28.13
C ASN A 7 16.34 2.51 -27.69
N ALA A 8 16.45 3.77 -27.26
CA ALA A 8 17.69 4.30 -26.71
C ALA A 8 18.02 3.65 -25.35
N ILE A 9 17.02 3.45 -24.49
CA ILE A 9 17.18 2.76 -23.20
C ILE A 9 17.57 1.29 -23.42
N LYS A 10 16.88 0.57 -24.34
CA LYS A 10 17.22 -0.83 -24.70
C LYS A 10 18.68 -1.03 -25.13
N LYS A 11 19.27 -0.06 -25.85
CA LYS A 11 20.70 -0.08 -26.20
C LYS A 11 21.60 -0.04 -24.96
N LYS A 12 21.21 0.69 -23.92
CA LYS A 12 21.95 0.78 -22.64
C LYS A 12 21.69 -0.41 -21.71
N VAL A 13 20.52 -1.05 -21.76
CA VAL A 13 20.28 -2.33 -21.07
C VAL A 13 21.19 -3.45 -21.62
N ASN A 14 21.53 -3.38 -22.92
CA ASN A 14 22.45 -4.30 -23.59
C ASN A 14 23.95 -3.93 -23.45
N ASP A 15 24.30 -2.94 -22.63
CA ASP A 15 25.70 -2.54 -22.43
C ASP A 15 26.53 -3.68 -21.82
N LYS A 16 27.86 -3.64 -21.99
CA LYS A 16 28.78 -4.60 -21.39
C LYS A 16 29.00 -4.31 -19.91
N ASN A 17 28.86 -3.04 -19.48
CA ASN A 17 29.01 -2.65 -18.09
C ASN A 17 27.71 -2.95 -17.31
N PRO A 18 27.73 -3.80 -16.26
CA PRO A 18 26.53 -4.18 -15.52
C PRO A 18 25.88 -2.99 -14.81
N HIS A 19 26.65 -1.98 -14.37
CA HIS A 19 26.09 -0.77 -13.74
C HIS A 19 25.31 0.07 -14.75
N VAL A 20 25.81 0.20 -15.99
CA VAL A 20 25.10 0.90 -17.07
C VAL A 20 23.81 0.16 -17.44
N ALA A 21 23.86 -1.17 -17.50
CA ALA A 21 22.69 -2.00 -17.73
C ALA A 21 21.65 -1.87 -16.59
N LEU A 22 22.10 -1.87 -15.33
CA LEU A 22 21.24 -1.72 -14.15
C LEU A 22 20.54 -0.35 -14.14
N TYR A 23 21.28 0.76 -14.27
CA TYR A 23 20.69 2.09 -14.34
C TYR A 23 19.75 2.24 -15.55
N ALA A 24 20.05 1.61 -16.69
CA ALA A 24 19.14 1.59 -17.83
C ALA A 24 17.83 0.83 -17.54
N LEU A 25 17.87 -0.24 -16.72
CA LEU A 25 16.66 -0.94 -16.25
C LEU A 25 15.86 -0.10 -15.25
N GLU A 26 16.50 0.72 -14.41
CA GLU A 26 15.82 1.65 -13.51
C GLU A 26 15.16 2.83 -14.25
N VAL A 27 15.82 3.34 -15.31
CA VAL A 27 15.20 4.29 -16.23
C VAL A 27 14.04 3.63 -16.98
N MET A 28 14.18 2.37 -17.42
CA MET A 28 13.10 1.62 -18.06
C MET A 28 11.89 1.44 -17.14
N GLU A 29 12.14 1.07 -15.87
CA GLU A 29 11.10 1.01 -14.83
C GLU A 29 10.37 2.35 -14.71
N SER A 30 11.13 3.44 -14.58
CA SER A 30 10.61 4.78 -14.34
C SER A 30 9.75 5.26 -15.51
N VAL A 31 10.15 5.05 -16.77
CA VAL A 31 9.32 5.44 -17.92
C VAL A 31 8.08 4.56 -18.08
N VAL A 32 8.17 3.27 -17.74
CA VAL A 32 7.00 2.36 -17.74
C VAL A 32 6.00 2.74 -16.64
N LYS A 33 6.50 3.14 -15.46
CA LYS A 33 5.67 3.61 -14.34
C LYS A 33 4.98 4.95 -14.61
N ASN A 34 5.59 5.87 -15.36
CA ASN A 34 5.12 7.27 -15.44
C ASN A 34 4.60 7.73 -16.82
N CYS A 35 4.87 7.02 -17.93
CA CYS A 35 4.52 7.50 -19.28
C CYS A 35 3.29 6.81 -19.93
N GLY A 36 2.64 5.89 -19.22
CA GLY A 36 1.40 5.24 -19.65
C GLY A 36 1.49 4.44 -20.96
N GLN A 37 0.32 4.22 -21.58
CA GLN A 37 0.10 3.30 -22.70
C GLN A 37 1.13 3.42 -23.84
N THR A 38 1.58 4.65 -24.15
CA THR A 38 2.51 4.90 -25.27
C THR A 38 3.91 4.31 -25.05
N VAL A 39 4.32 4.11 -23.80
CA VAL A 39 5.54 3.37 -23.44
C VAL A 39 5.23 1.90 -23.19
N HIS A 40 4.05 1.59 -22.63
CA HIS A 40 3.60 0.20 -22.41
C HIS A 40 3.59 -0.59 -23.73
N ASP A 41 3.11 -0.01 -24.84
CA ASP A 41 3.14 -0.62 -26.17
C ASP A 41 4.55 -1.00 -26.66
N GLU A 42 5.57 -0.21 -26.32
CA GLU A 42 6.95 -0.40 -26.75
C GLU A 42 7.72 -1.40 -25.86
N VAL A 43 7.26 -1.64 -24.62
CA VAL A 43 7.87 -2.65 -23.72
C VAL A 43 7.09 -3.97 -23.63
N ALA A 44 5.76 -3.95 -23.66
CA ALA A 44 4.90 -5.11 -23.42
C ALA A 44 4.58 -5.88 -24.72
N ASN A 45 5.64 -6.18 -25.50
CA ASN A 45 5.57 -6.89 -26.76
C ASN A 45 6.56 -8.06 -26.81
N LYS A 46 6.31 -9.01 -27.73
CA LYS A 46 7.10 -10.25 -27.85
C LYS A 46 8.58 -9.97 -28.04
N GLN A 47 8.96 -8.99 -28.87
CA GLN A 47 10.36 -8.66 -29.12
C GLN A 47 11.08 -8.27 -27.82
N THR A 48 10.52 -7.37 -27.02
CA THR A 48 11.12 -6.96 -25.73
C THR A 48 11.21 -8.12 -24.74
N MET A 49 10.21 -9.01 -24.71
CA MET A 49 10.23 -10.17 -23.81
C MET A 49 11.32 -11.18 -24.19
N GLU A 50 11.54 -11.45 -25.48
CA GLU A 50 12.66 -12.28 -25.95
C GLU A 50 14.01 -11.58 -25.67
N GLU A 51 14.14 -10.28 -25.94
CA GLU A 51 15.34 -9.49 -25.62
C GLU A 51 15.70 -9.58 -24.12
N LEU A 52 14.71 -9.43 -23.22
CA LEU A 52 14.95 -9.53 -21.77
C LEU A 52 15.33 -10.95 -21.33
N LYS A 53 14.75 -12.00 -21.92
CA LYS A 53 15.15 -13.40 -21.66
C LYS A 53 16.59 -13.67 -22.11
N GLU A 54 16.99 -13.22 -23.29
CA GLU A 54 18.36 -13.40 -23.79
C GLU A 54 19.38 -12.61 -22.97
N ILE A 55 19.05 -11.39 -22.56
CA ILE A 55 19.88 -10.61 -21.63
C ILE A 55 19.98 -11.35 -20.28
N LEU A 56 18.88 -11.89 -19.74
CA LEU A 56 18.93 -12.66 -18.50
C LEU A 56 19.79 -13.93 -18.63
N LYS A 57 19.77 -14.64 -19.76
CA LYS A 57 20.66 -15.79 -19.99
C LYS A 57 22.13 -15.39 -20.03
N ARG A 58 22.46 -14.28 -20.71
CA ARG A 58 23.83 -13.78 -20.87
C ARG A 58 24.40 -13.15 -19.60
N GLN A 59 23.58 -12.52 -18.76
CA GLN A 59 24.07 -11.72 -17.63
C GLN A 59 24.59 -12.59 -16.48
N VAL A 60 25.85 -12.34 -16.10
CA VAL A 60 26.53 -12.98 -14.97
C VAL A 60 26.27 -12.29 -13.64
N GLU A 61 25.91 -11.00 -13.67
CA GLU A 61 25.78 -10.16 -12.48
C GLU A 61 24.36 -10.28 -11.89
N THR A 62 24.28 -10.61 -10.60
CA THR A 62 23.03 -10.99 -9.92
C THR A 62 22.04 -9.84 -9.74
N SER A 63 22.50 -8.59 -9.58
CA SER A 63 21.62 -7.43 -9.43
C SER A 63 20.84 -7.12 -10.71
N VAL A 64 21.51 -7.15 -11.88
CA VAL A 64 20.88 -7.01 -13.21
C VAL A 64 19.88 -8.14 -13.45
N ARG A 65 20.26 -9.40 -13.14
CA ARG A 65 19.33 -10.55 -13.25
C ARG A 65 18.09 -10.36 -12.37
N SER A 66 18.29 -9.97 -11.12
CA SER A 66 17.21 -9.74 -10.15
C SER A 66 16.29 -8.59 -10.56
N LYS A 67 16.86 -7.52 -11.14
CA LYS A 67 16.10 -6.38 -11.66
C LYS A 67 15.24 -6.77 -12.86
N ILE A 68 15.75 -7.58 -13.80
CA ILE A 68 14.96 -8.09 -14.93
C ILE A 68 13.78 -8.94 -14.44
N LEU A 69 14.02 -9.85 -13.48
CA LEU A 69 12.97 -10.68 -12.89
C LEU A 69 11.92 -9.83 -12.15
N TYR A 70 12.34 -8.85 -11.36
CA TYR A 70 11.46 -7.87 -10.71
C TYR A 70 10.56 -7.16 -11.73
N LEU A 71 11.13 -6.65 -12.84
CA LEU A 71 10.37 -5.92 -13.85
C LEU A 71 9.35 -6.81 -14.57
N ILE A 72 9.75 -8.01 -15.00
CA ILE A 72 8.84 -8.95 -15.67
C ILE A 72 7.67 -9.33 -14.75
N GLN A 73 7.93 -9.54 -13.45
CA GLN A 73 6.89 -9.77 -12.45
C GLN A 73 5.97 -8.54 -12.29
N ALA A 74 6.53 -7.36 -12.01
CA ALA A 74 5.77 -6.14 -11.81
C ALA A 74 4.87 -5.81 -13.02
N TRP A 75 5.40 -5.97 -14.24
CA TRP A 75 4.66 -5.74 -15.47
C TRP A 75 3.59 -6.81 -15.74
N ALA A 76 3.87 -8.08 -15.47
CA ALA A 76 2.85 -9.15 -15.57
C ALA A 76 1.65 -8.90 -14.64
N HIS A 77 1.91 -8.43 -13.41
CA HIS A 77 0.85 -8.06 -12.47
C HIS A 77 0.14 -6.75 -12.82
N ALA A 78 0.84 -5.76 -13.38
CA ALA A 78 0.27 -4.48 -13.81
C ALA A 78 -0.63 -4.63 -15.04
N PHE A 79 -0.24 -5.48 -15.99
CA PHE A 79 -0.95 -5.66 -17.27
C PHE A 79 -1.94 -6.85 -17.29
N ARG A 80 -2.20 -7.50 -16.15
CA ARG A 80 -3.06 -8.70 -16.00
C ARG A 80 -4.49 -8.61 -16.56
N ASN A 81 -4.98 -7.38 -16.76
CA ASN A 81 -6.32 -7.07 -17.26
C ASN A 81 -6.33 -6.64 -18.74
N GLU A 82 -5.16 -6.46 -19.36
CA GLU A 82 -5.02 -5.95 -20.73
C GLU A 82 -4.58 -7.08 -21.69
N PRO A 83 -5.49 -7.68 -22.48
CA PRO A 83 -5.18 -8.85 -23.30
C PRO A 83 -4.13 -8.56 -24.38
N LYS A 84 -3.97 -7.30 -24.79
CA LYS A 84 -2.92 -6.82 -25.70
C LYS A 84 -1.50 -7.15 -25.19
N TYR A 85 -1.32 -7.16 -23.86
CA TYR A 85 -0.04 -7.31 -23.18
C TYR A 85 0.16 -8.70 -22.56
N LYS A 86 -0.72 -9.66 -22.88
CA LYS A 86 -0.68 -11.03 -22.33
C LYS A 86 0.69 -11.69 -22.46
N VAL A 87 1.45 -11.38 -23.50
CA VAL A 87 2.83 -11.87 -23.71
C VAL A 87 3.77 -11.65 -22.52
N VAL A 88 3.57 -10.61 -21.71
CA VAL A 88 4.34 -10.36 -20.49
C VAL A 88 3.99 -11.36 -19.39
N GLN A 89 2.69 -11.65 -19.22
CA GLN A 89 2.20 -12.66 -18.28
C GLN A 89 2.63 -14.08 -18.70
N ASP A 90 2.54 -14.39 -19.99
CA ASP A 90 3.00 -15.67 -20.54
C ASP A 90 4.53 -15.83 -20.32
N THR A 91 5.32 -14.78 -20.53
CA THR A 91 6.77 -14.77 -20.28
C THR A 91 7.09 -15.00 -18.80
N TYR A 92 6.41 -14.29 -17.89
CA TYR A 92 6.55 -14.49 -16.44
C TYR A 92 6.27 -15.95 -16.02
N GLN A 93 5.20 -16.54 -16.57
CA GLN A 93 4.83 -17.93 -16.26
C GLN A 93 5.83 -18.94 -16.83
N ILE A 94 6.31 -18.74 -18.06
CA ILE A 94 7.36 -19.58 -18.66
C ILE A 94 8.62 -19.55 -17.79
N MET A 95 9.07 -18.36 -17.38
CA MET A 95 10.28 -18.22 -16.57
C MET A 95 10.15 -18.86 -15.18
N LYS A 96 8.94 -18.86 -14.59
CA LYS A 96 8.66 -19.65 -13.37
C LYS A 96 8.82 -21.15 -13.60
N VAL A 97 8.33 -21.68 -14.72
CA VAL A 97 8.44 -23.10 -15.09
C VAL A 97 9.89 -23.47 -15.42
N GLU A 98 10.67 -22.55 -15.99
CA GLU A 98 12.13 -22.67 -16.20
C GLU A 98 12.94 -22.65 -14.87
N GLY A 99 12.29 -22.46 -13.72
CA GLY A 99 12.91 -22.49 -12.40
C GLY A 99 13.52 -21.16 -11.94
N HIS A 100 13.21 -20.04 -12.59
CA HIS A 100 13.66 -18.73 -12.11
C HIS A 100 12.95 -18.32 -10.82
N VAL A 101 13.73 -18.13 -9.75
CA VAL A 101 13.25 -17.58 -8.48
C VAL A 101 13.02 -16.08 -8.63
N PHE A 102 11.77 -15.66 -8.52
CA PHE A 102 11.38 -14.25 -8.53
C PHE A 102 11.48 -13.64 -7.13
N PRO A 103 11.75 -12.33 -7.01
CA PRO A 103 11.71 -11.63 -5.73
C PRO A 103 10.28 -11.58 -5.17
N GLU A 104 10.17 -11.31 -3.87
CA GLU A 104 8.88 -11.07 -3.20
C GLU A 104 8.05 -10.01 -3.95
N PHE A 105 6.80 -10.33 -4.25
CA PHE A 105 5.90 -9.41 -4.95
C PHE A 105 5.20 -8.47 -3.96
N LYS A 106 5.28 -7.16 -4.19
CA LYS A 106 4.50 -6.15 -3.47
C LYS A 106 3.48 -5.55 -4.43
N GLU A 107 2.22 -5.48 -4.01
CA GLU A 107 1.13 -4.98 -4.87
C GLU A 107 1.42 -3.56 -5.38
N SER A 108 2.04 -2.72 -4.54
CA SER A 108 2.51 -1.38 -4.87
C SER A 108 3.40 -1.30 -6.12
N ASP A 109 4.17 -2.34 -6.42
CA ASP A 109 5.07 -2.37 -7.58
C ASP A 109 4.31 -2.45 -8.91
N ALA A 110 3.05 -2.88 -8.90
CA ALA A 110 2.20 -3.06 -10.07
C ALA A 110 1.10 -1.98 -10.24
N MET A 111 0.93 -1.06 -9.29
CA MET A 111 -0.17 -0.07 -9.30
C MET A 111 -0.02 1.06 -10.35
N PHE A 112 1.10 1.10 -11.07
CA PHE A 112 1.43 2.19 -12.00
C PHE A 112 0.68 2.17 -13.34
N ALA A 113 0.03 1.05 -13.70
CA ALA A 113 -0.83 0.98 -14.88
C ALA A 113 -2.20 1.66 -14.66
N ALA A 114 -2.39 2.32 -13.52
CA ALA A 114 -3.49 3.23 -13.27
C ALA A 114 -3.42 4.43 -14.24
N GLU A 115 -4.29 4.45 -15.25
CA GLU A 115 -4.55 5.64 -16.05
C GLU A 115 -4.97 6.81 -15.14
N ARG A 116 -4.64 8.05 -15.51
CA ARG A 116 -5.18 9.21 -14.82
C ARG A 116 -6.71 9.22 -15.00
N ALA A 117 -7.46 9.27 -13.90
CA ALA A 117 -8.90 9.41 -13.93
C ALA A 117 -9.32 10.68 -14.72
N PRO A 118 -10.36 10.63 -15.57
CA PRO A 118 -10.83 11.78 -16.34
C PRO A 118 -11.18 12.96 -15.44
N ASP A 119 -10.78 14.16 -15.88
CA ASP A 119 -11.15 15.39 -15.19
C ASP A 119 -12.68 15.56 -15.19
N TRP A 120 -13.22 16.20 -14.15
CA TRP A 120 -14.66 16.32 -13.96
C TRP A 120 -15.23 17.44 -14.82
N VAL A 121 -16.24 17.11 -15.62
CA VAL A 121 -16.96 18.06 -16.47
C VAL A 121 -18.12 18.65 -15.67
N ASP A 122 -18.27 19.97 -15.68
CA ASP A 122 -19.47 20.63 -15.14
C ASP A 122 -20.47 20.97 -16.26
N ALA A 123 -21.75 20.92 -15.95
CA ALA A 123 -22.84 21.33 -16.82
C ALA A 123 -24.12 21.62 -16.00
N GLU A 124 -25.06 22.36 -16.58
CA GLU A 124 -26.34 22.68 -15.91
C GLU A 124 -27.40 21.58 -16.01
N GLU A 125 -27.13 20.50 -16.72
CA GLU A 125 -28.03 19.36 -16.86
C GLU A 125 -27.34 18.00 -16.76
N CYS A 126 -28.10 16.97 -16.36
CA CYS A 126 -27.62 15.60 -16.32
C CYS A 126 -27.29 15.07 -17.72
N HIS A 127 -26.05 14.62 -17.92
CA HIS A 127 -25.55 14.09 -19.20
C HIS A 127 -26.39 12.95 -19.80
N ARG A 128 -27.16 12.20 -18.99
CA ARG A 128 -28.02 11.09 -19.46
C ARG A 128 -29.47 11.47 -19.64
N CYS A 129 -30.14 11.97 -18.59
CA CYS A 129 -31.58 12.24 -18.61
C CYS A 129 -31.95 13.72 -18.84
N ARG A 130 -30.97 14.61 -19.03
CA ARG A 130 -31.17 16.04 -19.35
C ARG A 130 -31.99 16.84 -18.34
N VAL A 131 -32.22 16.29 -17.14
CA VAL A 131 -32.81 17.04 -16.03
C VAL A 131 -31.86 18.17 -15.62
N GLN A 132 -32.39 19.38 -15.54
CA GLN A 132 -31.65 20.55 -15.07
C GLN A 132 -31.28 20.39 -13.59
N PHE A 133 -30.08 20.82 -13.22
CA PHE A 133 -29.63 20.87 -11.84
C PHE A 133 -30.19 22.11 -11.13
N GLY A 134 -30.21 22.06 -9.80
CA GLY A 134 -30.71 23.15 -8.98
C GLY A 134 -30.70 22.78 -7.50
N VAL A 135 -31.44 23.54 -6.68
CA VAL A 135 -31.45 23.39 -5.22
C VAL A 135 -31.85 21.97 -4.78
N VAL A 136 -32.83 21.37 -5.47
CA VAL A 136 -33.34 20.01 -5.20
C VAL A 136 -32.53 18.94 -5.95
N THR A 137 -32.23 19.15 -7.23
CA THR A 137 -31.51 18.19 -8.08
C THR A 137 -30.01 18.51 -8.04
N ARG A 138 -29.26 17.83 -7.16
CA ARG A 138 -27.83 18.06 -7.01
C ARG A 138 -26.98 17.38 -8.09
N LYS A 139 -25.83 18.03 -8.37
CA LYS A 139 -24.77 17.61 -9.29
C LYS A 139 -23.97 16.42 -8.72
N HIS A 140 -23.70 15.38 -9.52
CA HIS A 140 -22.84 14.24 -9.14
C HIS A 140 -21.95 13.77 -10.30
N HIS A 141 -20.67 13.51 -10.05
CA HIS A 141 -19.73 13.03 -11.07
C HIS A 141 -19.52 11.51 -11.06
N CYS A 142 -19.46 10.91 -12.25
CA CYS A 142 -19.02 9.53 -12.45
C CYS A 142 -17.49 9.45 -12.41
N ARG A 143 -16.92 8.66 -11.50
CA ARG A 143 -15.45 8.52 -11.37
C ARG A 143 -14.82 7.77 -12.56
N ALA A 144 -15.61 7.06 -13.36
CA ALA A 144 -15.13 6.30 -14.51
C ALA A 144 -14.99 7.12 -15.81
N CYS A 145 -15.77 8.21 -15.97
CA CYS A 145 -15.84 8.98 -17.22
C CYS A 145 -15.85 10.50 -17.04
N GLY A 146 -15.77 11.04 -15.82
CA GLY A 146 -15.73 12.48 -15.53
C GLY A 146 -17.04 13.25 -15.74
N GLN A 147 -18.01 12.68 -16.46
CA GLN A 147 -19.30 13.31 -16.79
C GLN A 147 -20.21 13.50 -15.56
N ILE A 148 -21.13 14.46 -15.68
CA ILE A 148 -22.04 14.90 -14.63
C ILE A 148 -23.46 14.32 -14.77
N PHE A 149 -24.03 13.91 -13.64
CA PHE A 149 -25.31 13.19 -13.57
C PHE A 149 -26.13 13.60 -12.35
N CYS A 150 -27.44 13.36 -12.40
CA CYS A 150 -28.29 13.37 -11.22
C CYS A 150 -28.10 12.08 -10.40
N GLY A 151 -28.59 12.07 -9.15
CA GLY A 151 -28.43 10.93 -8.25
C GLY A 151 -29.02 9.62 -8.78
N LYS A 152 -30.10 9.67 -9.58
CA LYS A 152 -30.74 8.50 -10.19
C LYS A 152 -29.82 7.84 -11.23
N CYS A 153 -29.32 8.61 -12.20
CA CYS A 153 -28.48 8.11 -13.29
C CYS A 153 -27.03 7.75 -12.89
N SER A 154 -26.64 8.03 -11.66
CA SER A 154 -25.33 7.71 -11.08
C SER A 154 -25.47 6.99 -9.74
N SER A 155 -26.50 6.16 -9.60
CA SER A 155 -26.84 5.42 -8.38
C SER A 155 -25.93 4.22 -8.10
N LYS A 156 -25.11 3.82 -9.07
CA LYS A 156 -24.24 2.63 -9.00
C LYS A 156 -22.86 2.96 -8.43
N TYR A 157 -22.24 1.96 -7.82
CA TYR A 157 -20.91 2.01 -7.24
C TYR A 157 -20.09 0.82 -7.76
N SER A 158 -18.83 1.04 -8.12
CA SER A 158 -17.93 -0.02 -8.59
C SER A 158 -16.48 0.37 -8.28
N THR A 159 -15.60 -0.61 -8.18
CA THR A 159 -14.16 -0.36 -8.16
C THR A 159 -13.70 0.07 -9.56
N ILE A 160 -12.60 0.82 -9.65
CA ILE A 160 -12.01 1.22 -10.92
C ILE A 160 -10.50 0.92 -10.87
N PRO A 161 -10.10 -0.37 -10.98
CA PRO A 161 -8.69 -0.78 -10.87
C PRO A 161 -7.80 -0.07 -11.89
N LYS A 162 -8.33 0.22 -13.09
CA LYS A 162 -7.62 0.96 -14.15
C LYS A 162 -7.28 2.41 -13.79
N PHE A 163 -7.81 2.97 -12.71
CA PHE A 163 -7.47 4.29 -12.17
C PHE A 163 -6.83 4.20 -10.77
N GLY A 164 -6.43 2.99 -10.33
CA GLY A 164 -5.91 2.76 -8.97
C GLY A 164 -6.98 2.91 -7.88
N ILE A 165 -8.27 2.88 -8.22
CA ILE A 165 -9.37 3.08 -7.28
C ILE A 165 -9.93 1.71 -6.87
N GLU A 166 -9.37 1.15 -5.80
CA GLU A 166 -9.80 -0.16 -5.26
C GLU A 166 -11.06 -0.08 -4.39
N LYS A 167 -11.39 1.11 -3.88
CA LYS A 167 -12.63 1.35 -3.13
C LYS A 167 -13.80 1.54 -4.10
N GLU A 168 -14.98 1.07 -3.73
CA GLU A 168 -16.18 1.30 -4.53
C GLU A 168 -16.52 2.79 -4.62
N VAL A 169 -16.59 3.31 -5.85
CA VAL A 169 -16.87 4.72 -6.12
C VAL A 169 -18.04 4.88 -7.08
N ARG A 170 -18.71 6.04 -6.97
CA ARG A 170 -19.90 6.37 -7.77
C ARG A 170 -19.60 6.35 -9.27
N VAL A 171 -20.40 5.59 -10.01
CA VAL A 171 -20.36 5.49 -11.46
C VAL A 171 -21.76 5.65 -12.07
N CYS A 172 -21.84 6.11 -13.31
CA CYS A 172 -23.08 6.03 -14.08
C CYS A 172 -23.36 4.58 -14.52
N GLU A 173 -24.63 4.25 -14.75
CA GLU A 173 -25.02 2.89 -15.17
C GLU A 173 -24.23 2.35 -16.39
N PRO A 174 -24.00 3.11 -17.48
CA PRO A 174 -23.18 2.62 -18.60
C PRO A 174 -21.74 2.24 -18.22
N CYS A 175 -21.12 3.01 -17.31
CA CYS A 175 -19.78 2.68 -16.82
C CYS A 175 -19.80 1.49 -15.85
N TYR A 176 -20.83 1.37 -15.02
CA TYR A 176 -21.02 0.21 -14.13
C TYR A 176 -21.10 -1.10 -14.93
N GLU A 177 -21.91 -1.14 -15.98
CA GLU A 177 -21.99 -2.31 -16.87
C GLU A 177 -20.65 -2.61 -17.55
N HIS A 178 -19.94 -1.60 -18.05
CA HIS A 178 -18.67 -1.81 -18.75
C HIS A 178 -17.56 -2.32 -17.80
N LEU A 179 -17.52 -1.83 -16.56
CA LEU A 179 -16.57 -2.27 -15.55
C LEU A 179 -16.87 -3.70 -15.08
N ASN A 180 -18.14 -4.03 -14.85
CA ASN A 180 -18.52 -5.35 -14.30
C ASN A 180 -18.58 -6.45 -15.37
N LYS A 181 -18.98 -6.18 -16.62
CA LYS A 181 -18.92 -7.18 -17.72
C LYS A 181 -17.51 -7.71 -17.98
N LYS A 182 -16.46 -6.90 -17.75
CA LYS A 182 -15.05 -7.35 -17.81
C LYS A 182 -14.69 -8.35 -16.70
N VAL A 183 -15.43 -8.39 -15.58
CA VAL A 183 -15.22 -9.34 -14.48
C VAL A 183 -15.93 -10.67 -14.76
N GLU A 184 -17.18 -10.61 -15.22
CA GLU A 184 -17.99 -11.79 -15.55
C GLU A 184 -17.39 -12.61 -16.72
N GLY A 185 -16.78 -11.94 -17.70
CA GLY A 185 -16.10 -12.56 -18.84
C GLY A 185 -14.86 -13.43 -18.52
N LYS A 186 -14.46 -13.56 -17.26
CA LYS A 186 -13.43 -14.54 -16.81
C LYS A 186 -13.98 -15.65 -15.89
N ALA A 187 -15.24 -15.60 -15.49
CA ALA A 187 -15.88 -16.60 -14.61
C ALA A 187 -16.82 -17.57 -15.37
N ALA A 188 -17.32 -17.19 -16.55
CA ALA A 188 -18.30 -17.97 -17.32
C ALA A 188 -17.70 -18.92 -18.38
N ALA A 189 -16.37 -19.06 -18.45
CA ALA A 189 -15.69 -19.86 -19.49
C ALA A 189 -15.43 -21.33 -19.10
N THR A 190 -16.21 -21.88 -18.15
CA THR A 190 -16.15 -23.31 -17.75
C THR A 190 -17.54 -23.91 -17.54
N SER A 191 -18.53 -23.57 -18.38
CA SER A 191 -19.80 -24.32 -18.47
C SER A 191 -20.53 -24.11 -19.80
N GLU A 192 -19.97 -24.64 -20.90
CA GLU A 192 -20.74 -25.09 -22.07
C GLU A 192 -19.82 -25.92 -22.97
N LEU A 193 -20.00 -27.25 -22.95
CA LEU A 193 -19.33 -28.20 -23.84
C LEU A 193 -20.22 -28.49 -25.07
N PRO A 194 -19.63 -28.85 -26.23
CA PRO A 194 -20.39 -28.96 -27.49
C PRO A 194 -21.51 -30.01 -27.47
N PRO A 195 -22.60 -29.79 -28.23
CA PRO A 195 -23.78 -30.66 -28.23
C PRO A 195 -23.54 -32.10 -28.74
N GLU A 196 -22.40 -32.37 -29.38
CA GLU A 196 -21.99 -33.71 -29.83
C GLU A 196 -21.77 -34.69 -28.66
N TYR A 197 -21.56 -34.21 -27.44
CA TYR A 197 -21.35 -35.08 -26.26
C TYR A 197 -22.66 -35.60 -25.65
N LEU A 198 -23.82 -35.00 -25.96
CA LEU A 198 -25.12 -35.37 -25.38
C LEU A 198 -25.75 -36.62 -26.04
N THR A 199 -25.30 -37.02 -27.21
CA THR A 199 -25.84 -38.16 -27.99
C THR A 199 -25.01 -39.45 -27.86
N SER A 200 -23.96 -39.45 -27.03
CA SER A 200 -23.18 -40.67 -26.76
C SER A 200 -23.97 -41.66 -25.88
N PRO A 201 -24.08 -42.96 -26.24
CA PRO A 201 -24.88 -43.95 -25.51
C PRO A 201 -24.30 -44.32 -24.13
N LEU A 202 -23.16 -43.74 -23.72
CA LEU A 202 -22.56 -43.94 -22.40
C LEU A 202 -23.26 -43.12 -21.29
N SER A 203 -24.10 -42.14 -21.65
CA SER A 203 -24.76 -41.20 -20.72
C SER A 203 -25.92 -41.80 -19.91
N GLN A 204 -26.41 -42.98 -20.25
CA GLN A 204 -27.54 -43.64 -19.56
C GLN A 204 -27.12 -44.53 -18.38
N GLN A 205 -25.83 -44.66 -18.08
CA GLN A 205 -25.37 -45.44 -16.93
C GLN A 205 -25.45 -44.61 -15.64
N SER A 206 -26.44 -44.90 -14.80
CA SER A 206 -26.61 -44.25 -13.49
C SER A 206 -25.44 -44.56 -12.56
N GLN A 207 -24.50 -43.62 -12.45
CA GLN A 207 -23.42 -43.69 -11.48
C GLN A 207 -23.77 -42.84 -10.25
N LEU A 208 -24.14 -43.52 -9.16
CA LEU A 208 -24.03 -42.94 -7.82
C LEU A 208 -22.54 -42.66 -7.54
N PRO A 209 -22.21 -41.56 -6.84
CA PRO A 209 -20.81 -41.29 -6.50
C PRO A 209 -20.26 -42.44 -5.63
N PRO A 210 -19.00 -42.86 -5.82
CA PRO A 210 -18.39 -43.84 -4.94
C PRO A 210 -18.38 -43.27 -3.53
N LYS A 211 -18.75 -44.10 -2.54
CA LYS A 211 -18.49 -43.76 -1.14
C LYS A 211 -16.99 -43.51 -1.02
N ARG A 212 -16.59 -42.39 -0.41
CA ARG A 212 -15.23 -42.27 0.13
C ARG A 212 -15.03 -43.46 1.07
N ASP A 213 -13.96 -44.21 0.87
CA ASP A 213 -13.67 -45.38 1.69
C ASP A 213 -13.56 -44.95 3.16
N GLU A 214 -14.07 -45.79 4.06
CA GLU A 214 -14.16 -45.50 5.50
C GLU A 214 -12.77 -45.18 6.08
N THR A 215 -11.73 -45.81 5.53
CA THR A 215 -10.32 -45.56 5.82
C THR A 215 -9.86 -44.14 5.47
N ALA A 216 -10.33 -43.55 4.37
CA ALA A 216 -9.90 -42.22 3.93
C ALA A 216 -10.50 -41.10 4.81
N LEU A 217 -11.69 -41.34 5.39
CA LEU A 217 -12.26 -40.44 6.41
C LEU A 217 -11.50 -40.59 7.73
N GLN A 218 -11.12 -41.81 8.09
CA GLN A 218 -10.36 -42.10 9.30
C GLN A 218 -8.93 -41.49 9.26
N GLU A 219 -8.27 -41.53 8.10
CA GLU A 219 -6.99 -40.83 7.84
C GLU A 219 -7.15 -39.30 7.91
N GLU A 220 -8.28 -38.74 7.44
CA GLU A 220 -8.55 -37.30 7.52
C GLU A 220 -8.80 -36.84 8.97
N GLU A 221 -9.52 -37.63 9.78
CA GLU A 221 -9.69 -37.39 11.22
C GLU A 221 -8.38 -37.54 12.02
N GLU A 222 -7.57 -38.56 11.73
CA GLU A 222 -6.26 -38.76 12.37
C GLU A 222 -5.29 -37.62 12.03
N LEU A 223 -5.28 -37.17 10.77
CA LEU A 223 -4.48 -36.01 10.34
C LEU A 223 -4.92 -34.71 11.03
N GLN A 224 -6.23 -34.48 11.19
CA GLN A 224 -6.75 -33.32 11.93
C GLN A 224 -6.35 -33.38 13.42
N LEU A 225 -6.42 -34.55 14.05
CA LEU A 225 -5.99 -34.75 15.44
C LEU A 225 -4.49 -34.49 15.60
N ALA A 226 -3.66 -34.96 14.68
CA ALA A 226 -2.21 -34.72 14.68
C ALA A 226 -1.86 -33.22 14.54
N ILE A 227 -2.58 -32.48 13.69
CA ILE A 227 -2.41 -31.02 13.54
C ILE A 227 -2.79 -30.29 14.83
N ALA A 228 -3.91 -30.67 15.47
CA ALA A 228 -4.36 -30.06 16.72
C ALA A 228 -3.37 -30.31 17.88
N LEU A 229 -2.87 -31.54 18.02
CA LEU A 229 -1.83 -31.88 19.01
C LEU A 229 -0.55 -31.08 18.76
N SER A 230 -0.08 -31.01 17.51
CA SER A 230 1.11 -30.25 17.13
C SER A 230 0.97 -28.73 17.39
N GLN A 231 -0.23 -28.16 17.18
CA GLN A 231 -0.52 -26.78 17.58
C GLN A 231 -0.47 -26.60 19.10
N SER A 232 -1.11 -27.48 19.88
CA SER A 232 -1.09 -27.38 21.35
C SER A 232 0.32 -27.51 21.94
N GLU A 233 1.17 -28.38 21.38
CA GLU A 233 2.56 -28.53 21.79
C GLU A 233 3.41 -27.30 21.40
N ALA A 234 3.13 -26.69 20.24
CA ALA A 234 3.77 -25.46 19.82
C ALA A 234 3.40 -24.27 20.71
N GLU A 235 2.12 -24.10 21.05
CA GLU A 235 1.64 -23.08 21.98
C GLU A 235 2.23 -23.28 23.39
N GLU A 236 2.30 -24.50 23.91
CA GLU A 236 2.92 -24.76 25.22
C GLU A 236 4.44 -24.53 25.19
N LYS A 237 5.15 -24.88 24.10
CA LYS A 237 6.56 -24.54 23.92
C LYS A 237 6.79 -23.04 23.84
N GLU A 238 5.92 -22.28 23.19
CA GLU A 238 6.00 -20.83 23.14
C GLU A 238 5.71 -20.20 24.51
N ARG A 239 4.69 -20.70 25.22
CA ARG A 239 4.36 -20.28 26.58
C ARG A 239 5.47 -20.60 27.58
N MET A 240 6.15 -21.74 27.44
CA MET A 240 7.35 -22.08 28.22
C MET A 240 8.51 -21.15 27.90
N ARG A 241 8.77 -20.84 26.62
CA ARG A 241 9.77 -19.81 26.22
C ARG A 241 9.46 -18.44 26.83
N GLN A 242 8.22 -17.99 26.78
CA GLN A 242 7.78 -16.73 27.39
C GLN A 242 7.98 -16.76 28.92
N LYS A 243 7.62 -17.87 29.59
CA LYS A 243 7.80 -18.05 31.04
C LYS A 243 9.28 -18.06 31.46
N THR A 244 10.16 -18.68 30.65
CA THR A 244 11.62 -18.59 30.85
C THR A 244 12.14 -17.16 30.64
N SER A 245 11.63 -16.43 29.64
CA SER A 245 12.07 -15.05 29.36
C SER A 245 11.70 -14.05 30.49
N TYR A 246 10.66 -14.35 31.27
CA TYR A 246 10.23 -13.49 32.38
C TYR A 246 11.01 -13.74 33.70
N SER A 247 11.86 -14.78 33.75
CA SER A 247 12.60 -15.17 34.96
C SER A 247 14.05 -14.63 35.01
N MET A 248 14.27 -13.40 34.52
CA MET A 248 15.60 -12.76 34.51
C MET A 248 15.57 -11.28 34.95
N TYR A 249 14.92 -11.00 36.08
CA TYR A 249 15.14 -9.76 36.85
C TYR A 249 15.20 -10.09 38.36
N PRO A 250 16.30 -9.78 39.06
CA PRO A 250 16.37 -9.96 40.51
C PRO A 250 15.54 -8.87 41.20
N LYS A 251 14.52 -9.27 41.97
CA LYS A 251 13.82 -8.36 42.89
C LYS A 251 14.72 -8.06 44.09
N ALA A 252 15.13 -6.80 44.23
CA ALA A 252 15.66 -6.29 45.48
C ALA A 252 14.52 -6.05 46.49
N GLU A 253 14.77 -6.31 47.76
CA GLU A 253 13.81 -6.18 48.86
C GLU A 253 13.59 -4.71 49.26
N PRO A 254 12.38 -4.33 49.71
CA PRO A 254 12.17 -3.13 50.52
C PRO A 254 12.32 -3.44 52.02
N THR A 255 13.06 -2.60 52.74
CA THR A 255 13.25 -2.69 54.19
C THR A 255 12.03 -2.21 54.99
N PRO A 256 11.70 -2.82 56.15
CA PRO A 256 10.62 -2.38 57.03
C PRO A 256 11.13 -1.56 58.23
N VAL A 257 10.26 -0.73 58.81
CA VAL A 257 10.41 -0.17 60.17
C VAL A 257 9.08 -0.27 60.93
N THR A 258 9.17 -0.86 62.14
CA THR A 258 8.36 -0.74 63.39
C THR A 258 6.85 -0.39 63.28
N SER A 259 5.89 -0.95 64.03
CA SER A 259 5.83 -1.73 65.29
C SER A 259 4.38 -2.32 65.43
N SER A 260 3.92 -3.16 66.38
CA SER A 260 4.43 -3.68 67.66
C SER A 260 3.73 -5.02 68.05
N ALA A 261 4.28 -5.71 69.06
CA ALA A 261 3.60 -6.66 69.97
C ALA A 261 3.12 -8.05 69.43
N PRO A 262 3.06 -9.10 70.29
CA PRO A 262 3.47 -10.44 69.84
C PRO A 262 2.44 -11.56 70.23
N PRO A 263 2.78 -12.86 70.44
CA PRO A 263 2.32 -13.91 69.50
C PRO A 263 1.63 -15.12 70.17
N VAL A 264 1.14 -16.09 69.38
CA VAL A 264 0.93 -17.47 69.85
C VAL A 264 1.40 -18.48 68.79
N SER A 265 2.18 -19.47 69.24
CA SER A 265 2.71 -20.60 68.45
C SER A 265 1.57 -21.57 68.06
N THR A 266 1.72 -22.56 67.17
CA THR A 266 2.25 -23.88 67.55
C THR A 266 2.35 -24.81 66.33
N LEU A 267 3.60 -25.17 65.99
CA LEU A 267 4.17 -26.52 65.72
C LEU A 267 3.51 -27.59 64.82
N TYR A 268 4.43 -28.43 64.32
CA TYR A 268 4.34 -29.85 63.91
C TYR A 268 4.27 -30.23 62.43
N SER A 269 5.13 -31.20 62.09
CA SER A 269 5.41 -31.79 60.77
C SER A 269 4.90 -33.26 60.72
N PRO A 270 5.32 -34.11 59.76
CA PRO A 270 4.58 -34.56 58.57
C PRO A 270 4.26 -36.09 58.67
N PRO A 271 4.29 -36.93 57.61
CA PRO A 271 3.78 -36.86 56.22
C PRO A 271 2.71 -37.95 55.93
N VAL A 272 2.07 -37.97 54.73
CA VAL A 272 2.06 -39.09 53.74
C VAL A 272 0.94 -39.01 52.67
N ASN A 273 1.39 -39.17 51.42
CA ASN A 273 0.75 -39.71 50.21
C ASN A 273 -0.68 -40.33 50.25
N SER A 274 -1.67 -39.70 49.60
CA SER A 274 -2.48 -40.28 48.49
C SER A 274 -3.67 -39.39 48.05
N SER A 275 -3.84 -39.28 46.72
CA SER A 275 -5.11 -39.15 45.97
C SER A 275 -6.23 -38.20 46.43
N ALA A 276 -6.31 -37.02 45.78
CA ALA A 276 -7.46 -36.10 45.63
C ALA A 276 -8.27 -35.71 46.89
N PRO A 277 -8.25 -34.42 47.29
CA PRO A 277 -9.20 -33.42 46.76
C PRO A 277 -8.55 -32.00 46.64
N LEU A 278 -9.17 -30.87 46.25
CA LEU A 278 -10.41 -30.19 46.69
C LEU A 278 -10.83 -29.14 45.63
N ALA A 279 -12.08 -28.66 45.70
CA ALA A 279 -12.65 -27.68 44.76
C ALA A 279 -12.26 -26.21 45.04
N GLU A 280 -10.99 -25.95 45.37
CA GLU A 280 -10.50 -24.60 45.73
C GLU A 280 -9.46 -24.01 44.76
N ASP A 281 -8.87 -24.81 43.85
CA ASP A 281 -7.93 -24.35 42.81
C ASP A 281 -8.62 -24.07 41.45
N ILE A 282 -9.78 -23.41 41.46
CA ILE A 282 -10.33 -22.78 40.25
C ILE A 282 -10.20 -21.27 40.40
N ASP A 283 -9.34 -20.69 39.56
CA ASP A 283 -9.18 -19.25 39.43
C ASP A 283 -10.57 -18.56 39.27
N PRO A 284 -10.94 -17.61 40.14
CA PRO A 284 -12.23 -16.93 40.05
C PRO A 284 -12.43 -16.14 38.75
N GLU A 285 -11.39 -15.85 37.97
CA GLU A 285 -11.51 -15.33 36.61
C GLU A 285 -11.94 -16.43 35.61
N LEU A 286 -11.34 -17.62 35.70
CA LEU A 286 -11.70 -18.78 34.87
C LEU A 286 -13.14 -19.25 35.14
N ALA A 287 -13.57 -19.26 36.41
CA ALA A 287 -14.95 -19.56 36.79
C ALA A 287 -15.99 -18.60 36.18
N ARG A 288 -15.63 -17.32 35.97
CA ARG A 288 -16.50 -16.35 35.26
C ARG A 288 -16.52 -16.61 33.76
N TYR A 289 -15.38 -16.96 33.17
CA TYR A 289 -15.29 -17.20 31.72
C TYR A 289 -16.05 -18.46 31.28
N LEU A 290 -16.06 -19.50 32.12
CA LEU A 290 -16.80 -20.75 31.91
C LEU A 290 -18.32 -20.64 32.20
N ASN A 291 -18.78 -19.53 32.76
CA ASN A 291 -20.20 -19.35 33.10
C ASN A 291 -21.04 -18.96 31.87
N ARG A 292 -21.73 -19.95 31.28
CA ARG A 292 -22.64 -19.79 30.13
C ARG A 292 -23.62 -18.61 30.30
N ASN A 293 -24.24 -18.49 31.47
CA ASN A 293 -25.28 -17.50 31.75
C ASN A 293 -24.72 -16.06 31.80
N TYR A 294 -23.44 -15.88 32.13
CA TYR A 294 -22.79 -14.57 32.10
C TYR A 294 -22.71 -14.02 30.66
N TRP A 295 -22.36 -14.86 29.69
CA TRP A 295 -22.25 -14.45 28.28
C TRP A 295 -23.61 -14.21 27.62
N GLU A 296 -24.63 -15.01 27.92
CA GLU A 296 -26.00 -14.79 27.42
C GLU A 296 -26.57 -13.45 27.95
N LYS A 297 -26.41 -13.18 29.25
CA LYS A 297 -26.87 -11.92 29.85
C LYS A 297 -26.15 -10.69 29.29
N LYS A 298 -24.85 -10.82 29.02
CA LYS A 298 -24.03 -9.78 28.38
C LYS A 298 -24.45 -9.50 26.92
N GLN A 299 -24.89 -10.52 26.18
CA GLN A 299 -25.48 -10.32 24.84
C GLN A 299 -26.85 -9.65 24.89
N GLU A 300 -27.68 -9.92 25.91
CA GLU A 300 -28.95 -9.20 26.10
C GLU A 300 -28.76 -7.73 26.46
N GLU A 301 -27.78 -7.39 27.29
CA GLU A 301 -27.47 -6.00 27.64
C GLU A 301 -26.98 -5.20 26.41
N VAL A 302 -26.08 -5.79 25.59
CA VAL A 302 -25.61 -5.17 24.34
C VAL A 302 -26.76 -5.00 23.32
N ARG A 303 -27.78 -5.86 23.33
CA ARG A 303 -28.99 -5.69 22.51
C ARG A 303 -29.98 -4.64 23.03
N LYS A 304 -29.81 -4.14 24.26
CA LYS A 304 -30.72 -3.16 24.91
C LYS A 304 -30.13 -1.74 25.06
N SER A 305 -28.84 -1.54 24.79
CA SER A 305 -28.21 -0.21 24.85
C SER A 305 -28.43 0.64 23.58
N PRO A 306 -28.94 1.88 23.67
CA PRO A 306 -29.09 2.76 22.50
C PRO A 306 -27.74 3.38 22.08
N THR A 307 -27.53 3.48 20.76
CA THR A 307 -26.31 4.00 20.14
C THR A 307 -26.09 5.49 20.46
N PRO A 308 -24.86 5.94 20.83
CA PRO A 308 -24.56 7.37 20.93
C PRO A 308 -24.42 8.00 19.54
N SER A 309 -25.27 8.99 19.26
CA SER A 309 -25.24 9.77 18.01
C SER A 309 -23.99 10.66 17.88
N ALA A 310 -23.60 10.94 16.64
CA ALA A 310 -22.53 11.88 16.32
C ALA A 310 -22.83 13.31 16.82
N PRO A 311 -21.80 14.12 17.17
CA PRO A 311 -22.00 15.47 17.65
C PRO A 311 -22.55 16.41 16.56
N LEU A 312 -23.58 17.17 16.94
CA LEU A 312 -24.22 18.19 16.11
C LEU A 312 -23.36 19.46 16.01
N SER A 313 -23.38 20.10 14.84
CA SER A 313 -22.86 21.45 14.67
C SER A 313 -23.79 22.46 15.34
N LEU A 314 -23.23 23.41 16.10
CA LEU A 314 -23.97 24.55 16.64
C LEU A 314 -23.93 25.73 15.68
N THR A 315 -25.09 26.36 15.53
CA THR A 315 -25.34 27.51 14.66
C THR A 315 -24.94 28.84 15.29
N GLU A 316 -24.63 29.80 14.44
CA GLU A 316 -24.48 31.24 14.73
C GLU A 316 -25.80 31.88 15.21
N PRO A 317 -25.73 33.09 15.83
CA PRO A 317 -26.67 34.13 15.44
C PRO A 317 -26.00 35.48 15.11
N ALA A 318 -26.45 36.06 14.00
CA ALA A 318 -25.97 37.31 13.39
C ALA A 318 -26.48 38.60 14.07
N ALA A 319 -25.80 39.73 13.81
CA ALA A 319 -26.44 40.97 13.31
C ALA A 319 -25.41 42.01 12.77
N GLN A 320 -25.85 42.79 11.78
CA GLN A 320 -25.16 43.85 11.01
C GLN A 320 -25.37 45.27 11.67
N PRO A 321 -25.16 46.46 11.05
CA PRO A 321 -24.69 46.82 9.67
C PRO A 321 -23.72 48.04 9.54
N GLY A 322 -23.30 48.36 8.29
CA GLY A 322 -22.68 49.66 7.95
C GLY A 322 -21.89 49.74 6.62
N GLU A 323 -22.58 50.08 5.51
CA GLU A 323 -22.20 50.96 4.36
C GLU A 323 -20.71 51.00 3.86
N ALA A 324 -20.36 50.59 2.62
CA ALA A 324 -20.68 51.14 1.27
C ALA A 324 -19.73 52.26 0.74
N HIS A 325 -18.74 51.87 -0.10
CA HIS A 325 -18.08 52.56 -1.26
C HIS A 325 -17.67 54.07 -1.23
N PRO A 326 -16.81 54.59 -2.14
CA PRO A 326 -15.98 53.98 -3.21
C PRO A 326 -14.47 54.37 -3.13
N ALA A 327 -13.68 53.99 -4.16
CA ALA A 327 -12.30 54.46 -4.38
C ALA A 327 -12.22 55.86 -5.04
N PRO A 328 -11.03 56.50 -5.02
CA PRO A 328 -10.53 57.13 -6.25
C PRO A 328 -9.01 56.93 -6.54
N LEU A 329 -8.60 57.32 -7.74
CA LEU A 329 -7.23 57.27 -8.30
C LEU A 329 -6.44 58.57 -7.99
N GLY A 330 -5.09 58.52 -7.94
CA GLY A 330 -4.28 59.75 -7.72
C GLY A 330 -2.75 59.62 -7.58
N VAL A 331 -2.08 59.25 -8.68
CA VAL A 331 -0.72 59.58 -9.21
C VAL A 331 0.34 60.43 -8.44
N VAL A 332 1.64 60.08 -8.64
CA VAL A 332 2.92 60.88 -8.62
C VAL A 332 3.83 60.95 -7.34
N GLU A 333 4.96 60.22 -7.44
CA GLU A 333 6.39 60.49 -7.07
C GLU A 333 6.99 60.81 -5.65
N VAL A 334 7.92 59.91 -5.25
CA VAL A 334 9.35 60.14 -4.87
C VAL A 334 9.75 60.80 -3.53
N ARG A 335 10.37 60.00 -2.61
CA ARG A 335 11.83 60.03 -2.28
C ARG A 335 12.31 58.98 -1.23
N GLY A 336 13.47 58.34 -1.47
CA GLY A 336 14.27 57.51 -0.52
C GLY A 336 13.71 56.10 -0.23
N GLY A 337 14.42 54.97 -0.34
CA GLY A 337 15.86 54.67 -0.17
C GLY A 337 16.09 54.09 1.25
N LEU A 338 16.69 52.92 1.51
CA LEU A 338 17.41 51.88 0.75
C LEU A 338 17.06 50.49 1.36
N GLY A 339 17.36 49.32 0.78
CA GLY A 339 17.97 48.98 -0.50
C GLY A 339 18.09 47.45 -0.68
N CYS A 340 17.96 46.97 -1.90
CA CYS A 340 18.28 45.58 -2.29
C CYS A 340 19.44 45.65 -3.28
N ALA A 341 20.60 45.09 -2.92
CA ALA A 341 21.75 45.03 -3.80
C ALA A 341 21.61 43.83 -4.75
N ALA A 342 21.52 44.11 -6.05
CA ALA A 342 21.45 43.10 -7.09
C ALA A 342 22.85 42.49 -7.37
N LEU A 343 22.82 41.33 -8.01
CA LEU A 343 23.98 40.56 -8.44
C LEU A 343 24.92 41.38 -9.33
N SER A 344 26.22 41.31 -9.02
CA SER A 344 27.31 41.52 -9.95
C SER A 344 28.50 40.74 -9.45
N PHE A 345 28.98 39.75 -10.21
CA PHE A 345 30.38 39.36 -10.10
C PHE A 345 30.96 39.05 -11.48
N GLN A 346 32.15 39.57 -11.71
CA GLN A 346 32.85 39.52 -12.99
C GLN A 346 33.49 38.17 -13.25
N GLN A 347 33.56 37.82 -14.54
CA GLN A 347 34.44 36.77 -15.02
C GLN A 347 35.91 37.22 -14.88
N GLN A 348 36.58 36.80 -13.81
CA GLN A 348 38.04 36.88 -13.69
C GLN A 348 38.62 35.47 -13.74
N TYR A 349 39.45 35.20 -14.74
CA TYR A 349 40.29 34.00 -14.76
C TYR A 349 41.41 34.16 -13.73
N GLN A 350 41.39 33.34 -12.68
CA GLN A 350 42.55 33.15 -11.82
C GLN A 350 42.53 31.73 -11.22
N ASN A 351 43.62 30.99 -11.40
CA ASN A 351 43.74 29.62 -10.90
C ASN A 351 43.73 29.60 -9.36
N GLY A 352 42.98 28.66 -8.75
CA GLY A 352 43.21 28.28 -7.35
C GLY A 352 42.02 28.28 -6.39
N GLU A 353 40.77 28.19 -6.84
CA GLU A 353 39.64 27.96 -5.92
C GLU A 353 39.69 26.51 -5.38
N SER A 354 39.65 26.38 -4.06
CA SER A 354 40.19 25.22 -3.34
C SER A 354 39.21 24.06 -3.15
N GLU A 355 39.76 22.84 -3.08
CA GLU A 355 39.00 21.62 -2.68
C GLU A 355 38.27 21.80 -1.33
N GLU A 356 38.81 22.65 -0.45
CA GLU A 356 38.23 23.04 0.83
C GLU A 356 36.82 23.65 0.70
N ASN A 357 36.55 24.45 -0.35
CA ASN A 357 35.22 24.99 -0.61
C ASN A 357 34.23 23.90 -1.03
N HIS A 358 34.69 22.91 -1.79
CA HIS A 358 33.87 21.76 -2.20
C HIS A 358 33.57 20.84 -1.01
N GLU A 359 34.55 20.60 -0.13
CA GLU A 359 34.36 19.81 1.09
C GLU A 359 33.37 20.50 2.06
N GLN A 360 33.47 21.82 2.24
CA GLN A 360 32.52 22.60 3.03
C GLN A 360 31.09 22.52 2.47
N PHE A 361 30.93 22.64 1.15
CA PHE A 361 29.64 22.48 0.47
C PHE A 361 29.05 21.06 0.67
N LEU A 362 29.84 20.01 0.42
CA LEU A 362 29.40 18.63 0.58
C LEU A 362 29.00 18.31 2.03
N LYS A 363 29.73 18.85 3.01
CA LYS A 363 29.42 18.74 4.44
C LYS A 363 28.12 19.46 4.82
N ALA A 364 27.89 20.66 4.26
CA ALA A 364 26.64 21.40 4.46
C ALA A 364 25.44 20.63 3.86
N LEU A 365 25.57 20.11 2.64
CA LEU A 365 24.57 19.28 1.98
C LEU A 365 24.27 17.99 2.77
N GLN A 366 25.31 17.27 3.22
CA GLN A 366 25.17 16.05 4.03
C GLN A 366 24.40 16.34 5.33
N ASN A 367 24.70 17.45 6.02
CA ASN A 367 24.00 17.87 7.23
C ASN A 367 22.53 18.21 6.96
N ALA A 368 22.23 18.92 5.86
CA ALA A 368 20.87 19.27 5.47
C ALA A 368 20.03 18.01 5.16
N VAL A 369 20.57 17.09 4.34
CA VAL A 369 19.91 15.81 3.99
C VAL A 369 19.69 14.94 5.24
N THR A 370 20.70 14.83 6.11
CA THR A 370 20.58 14.06 7.36
C THR A 370 19.49 14.64 8.27
N THR A 371 19.44 15.96 8.42
CA THR A 371 18.43 16.65 9.23
C THR A 371 17.03 16.48 8.65
N PHE A 372 16.89 16.57 7.32
CA PHE A 372 15.64 16.36 6.60
C PHE A 372 15.09 14.95 6.81
N VAL A 373 15.91 13.91 6.59
CA VAL A 373 15.53 12.51 6.79
C VAL A 373 15.14 12.22 8.25
N ASN A 374 15.90 12.77 9.21
CA ASN A 374 15.59 12.58 10.64
C ASN A 374 14.28 13.26 11.06
N ARG A 375 13.95 14.45 10.53
CA ARG A 375 12.64 15.08 10.75
C ARG A 375 11.50 14.31 10.10
N MET A 376 11.67 13.83 8.86
CA MET A 376 10.64 13.00 8.22
C MET A 376 10.35 11.73 9.02
N LYS A 377 11.39 11.01 9.48
CA LYS A 377 11.23 9.84 10.36
C LYS A 377 10.54 10.19 11.67
N SER A 378 10.92 11.30 12.31
CA SER A 378 10.29 11.77 13.56
C SER A 378 8.80 12.09 13.38
N ASN A 379 8.41 12.77 12.30
CA ASN A 379 7.01 13.07 12.02
C ASN A 379 6.20 11.81 11.70
N HIS A 380 6.77 10.86 10.96
CA HIS A 380 6.15 9.57 10.67
C HIS A 380 5.87 8.77 11.95
N ILE A 381 6.88 8.60 12.82
CA ILE A 381 6.75 7.89 14.12
C ILE A 381 5.69 8.55 15.02
N ARG A 382 5.54 9.87 14.95
CA ARG A 382 4.60 10.65 15.77
C ARG A 382 3.22 10.83 15.12
N GLY A 383 2.95 10.19 13.98
CA GLY A 383 1.67 10.29 13.26
C GLY A 383 1.33 11.69 12.75
N ARG A 384 2.33 12.57 12.57
CA ARG A 384 2.14 13.97 12.14
C ARG A 384 2.29 14.09 10.63
N SER A 385 1.38 14.83 9.99
CA SER A 385 1.51 15.11 8.55
C SER A 385 2.77 15.92 8.27
N ILE A 386 3.63 15.39 7.39
CA ILE A 386 4.88 16.02 6.96
C ILE A 386 4.61 17.37 6.26
N THR A 387 3.45 17.52 5.62
CA THR A 387 3.00 18.77 4.97
C THR A 387 2.87 19.95 5.93
N ASN A 388 2.73 19.69 7.23
CA ASN A 388 2.48 20.71 8.25
C ASN A 388 3.77 21.10 9.02
N ASP A 389 4.92 20.49 8.70
CA ASP A 389 6.21 20.85 9.28
C ASP A 389 6.95 21.84 8.35
N SER A 390 6.88 23.13 8.70
CA SER A 390 7.55 24.20 7.97
C SER A 390 9.08 24.05 7.89
N ALA A 391 9.71 23.35 8.85
CA ALA A 391 11.13 23.07 8.80
C ALA A 391 11.47 21.99 7.77
N VAL A 392 10.59 21.00 7.55
CA VAL A 392 10.76 20.01 6.46
C VAL A 392 10.63 20.68 5.10
N LEU A 393 9.65 21.59 4.93
CA LEU A 393 9.49 22.37 3.69
C LEU A 393 10.71 23.27 3.40
N SER A 394 11.23 23.95 4.42
CA SER A 394 12.44 24.79 4.31
C SER A 394 13.70 23.97 3.97
N LEU A 395 13.89 22.83 4.64
CA LEU A 395 14.99 21.91 4.33
C LEU A 395 14.89 21.35 2.91
N PHE A 396 13.69 21.01 2.44
CA PHE A 396 13.48 20.59 1.05
C PHE A 396 13.88 21.67 0.05
N GLN A 397 13.46 22.94 0.26
CA GLN A 397 13.87 24.05 -0.60
C GLN A 397 15.39 24.26 -0.58
N SER A 398 16.02 24.22 0.59
CA SER A 398 17.47 24.33 0.73
C SER A 398 18.23 23.24 -0.03
N ILE A 399 17.80 21.97 0.08
CA ILE A 399 18.41 20.84 -0.64
C ILE A 399 18.23 20.97 -2.16
N ASN A 400 17.06 21.40 -2.64
CA ASN A 400 16.85 21.64 -4.07
C ASN A 400 17.73 22.78 -4.61
N ASN A 401 17.95 23.85 -3.83
CA ASN A 401 18.82 24.95 -4.24
C ASN A 401 20.29 24.55 -4.33
N MET A 402 20.74 23.55 -3.54
CA MET A 402 22.09 22.98 -3.63
C MET A 402 22.24 21.95 -4.76
N HIS A 403 21.14 21.44 -5.33
CA HIS A 403 21.19 20.37 -6.33
C HIS A 403 21.94 20.75 -7.63
N PRO A 404 21.78 21.96 -8.22
CA PRO A 404 22.55 22.35 -9.40
C PRO A 404 24.06 22.40 -9.16
N GLN A 405 24.50 22.88 -8.00
CA GLN A 405 25.92 22.94 -7.62
C GLN A 405 26.51 21.53 -7.44
N LEU A 406 25.74 20.59 -6.88
CA LEU A 406 26.15 19.18 -6.81
C LEU A 406 26.30 18.57 -8.21
N LEU A 407 25.40 18.87 -9.14
CA LEU A 407 25.51 18.40 -10.52
C LEU A 407 26.72 18.99 -11.24
N GLU A 408 27.07 20.24 -10.96
CA GLU A 408 28.27 20.87 -11.52
C GLU A 408 29.56 20.19 -11.02
N LEU A 409 29.67 19.94 -9.71
CA LEU A 409 30.79 19.18 -9.13
C LEU A 409 30.89 17.75 -9.68
N LEU A 410 29.76 17.07 -9.88
CA LEU A 410 29.72 15.72 -10.46
C LEU A 410 30.10 15.68 -11.95
N ASN A 411 30.09 16.80 -12.66
CA ASN A 411 30.55 16.91 -14.05
C ASN A 411 32.03 17.37 -14.16
N GLN A 412 32.65 17.75 -13.05
CA GLN A 412 34.08 18.12 -12.96
C GLN A 412 34.97 16.94 -12.52
N LEU A 413 34.36 15.84 -12.07
CA LEU A 413 34.97 14.55 -11.74
C LEU A 413 34.93 13.58 -12.95
#